data_AF-Q5DA49-F1
#
_entry.id   AF-Q5DA49-F1
#
_cell.length_a   1.000
_cell.length_b   1.000
_cell.length_c   1.000
_cell.angle_alpha   90.00
_cell.angle_beta   90.00
_cell.angle_gamma   90.00
#
_symmetry.space_group_name_H-M   'P 1'
#
loop_
_entity.id
_entity.type
_entity.pdbx_description
1 polymer ?
#
loop_
_entity_poly.entity_id
_entity_poly.type
_entity_poly.pdbx_seq_one_letter_code
_entity_poly.pdbx_strand_id
1 'polypeptide(L)'
;MFNSSGMYIPLIYVGDFASVYGISSKLSSYFLSILGVSSIIGRLLTAWLSSFSFIPPLLIQSITQFLLGLLVCLMPVFTTYIGMATSFAFYGFLSGIFSTLSTIILYDLVGMDELTTAVGLITLSRGISSVLGAPLAAVLFEATNSFKVPYIAAGLTIIMSALLFLLILCYDWIVRIFASVKKSDRNNVEISIVS
;
A
#
# COMPACT_ATOMS: atom_id res chain seq x y z
N MET A 1 -1.21 -6.05 7.43
CA MET A 1 -0.29 -6.04 8.58
C MET A 1 1.13 -5.65 8.15
N PHE A 2 1.81 -6.40 7.27
CA PHE A 2 3.19 -6.11 6.82
C PHE A 2 3.42 -4.75 6.12
N ASN A 3 2.51 -4.30 5.25
CA ASN A 3 2.64 -2.97 4.60
C ASN A 3 2.63 -1.80 5.61
N SER A 4 1.83 -1.93 6.67
CA SER A 4 1.59 -0.83 7.61
C SER A 4 2.82 -0.52 8.47
N SER A 5 3.61 -1.52 8.89
CA SER A 5 4.83 -1.27 9.67
C SER A 5 5.89 -0.48 8.88
N GLY A 6 6.00 -0.68 7.56
CA GLY A 6 6.93 0.07 6.71
C GLY A 6 6.45 1.47 6.34
N MET A 7 5.14 1.68 6.15
CA MET A 7 4.60 2.98 5.77
C MET A 7 4.77 4.08 6.83
N TYR A 8 4.73 3.73 8.12
CA TYR A 8 4.81 4.73 9.19
C TYR A 8 6.24 5.22 9.45
N ILE A 9 7.27 4.48 9.02
CA ILE A 9 8.67 4.84 9.27
C ILE A 9 9.03 6.19 8.59
N PRO A 10 8.77 6.42 7.30
CA PRO A 10 8.99 7.74 6.69
C PRO A 10 8.19 8.87 7.35
N LEU A 11 6.97 8.58 7.82
CA LEU A 11 6.07 9.55 8.45
C LEU A 11 6.55 9.97 9.84
N ILE A 12 7.02 9.02 10.64
CA ILE A 12 7.49 9.26 12.01
C ILE A 12 8.85 9.96 11.98
N TYR A 13 9.77 9.51 11.12
CA TYR A 13 11.12 10.04 11.04
C TYR A 13 11.26 11.25 10.09
N VAL A 14 10.16 11.81 9.57
CA VAL A 14 10.20 13.02 8.70
C VAL A 14 10.92 14.18 9.39
N GLY A 15 10.66 14.37 10.69
CA GLY A 15 11.22 15.46 11.47
C GLY A 15 12.72 15.30 11.68
N ASP A 16 13.14 14.10 12.06
CA ASP A 16 14.55 13.77 12.30
C ASP A 16 15.35 13.68 10.99
N PHE A 17 14.74 13.17 9.92
CA PHE A 17 15.38 13.16 8.61
C PHE A 17 15.60 14.58 8.10
N ALA A 18 14.63 15.47 8.25
CA ALA A 18 14.79 16.87 7.87
C ALA A 18 15.83 17.61 8.72
N SER A 19 15.91 17.32 10.03
CA SER A 19 16.89 17.95 10.92
C SER A 19 18.34 17.57 10.57
N VAL A 20 18.58 16.32 10.14
CA VAL A 20 19.90 15.85 9.66
C VAL A 20 20.43 16.65 8.48
N TYR A 21 19.55 17.16 7.61
CA TYR A 21 19.94 17.98 6.45
C TYR A 21 19.80 19.49 6.70
N GLY A 22 19.67 19.91 7.97
CA GLY A 22 19.59 21.32 8.36
C GLY A 22 18.28 22.00 7.97
N ILE A 23 17.23 21.24 7.66
CA ILE A 23 15.92 21.77 7.32
C ILE A 23 15.18 22.12 8.62
N SER A 24 14.70 23.36 8.72
CA SER A 24 13.91 23.82 9.86
C SER A 24 12.70 22.91 10.09
N SER A 25 12.36 22.62 11.35
CA SER A 25 11.17 21.83 11.72
C SER A 25 9.87 22.37 11.09
N LYS A 26 9.82 23.69 10.82
CA LYS A 26 8.73 24.37 10.10
C LYS A 26 8.62 23.98 8.63
N LEU A 27 9.73 23.62 8.00
CA LEU A 27 9.77 23.14 6.62
C LEU A 27 9.40 21.65 6.52
N SER A 28 9.73 20.87 7.56
CA SER A 28 9.37 19.45 7.64
C SER A 28 7.86 19.20 7.67
N SER A 29 7.10 20.10 8.31
CA SER A 29 5.63 20.00 8.34
C SER A 29 4.97 20.26 6.98
N TYR A 30 5.62 20.98 6.07
CA TYR A 30 5.14 21.12 4.70
C TYR A 30 5.19 19.80 3.93
N PHE A 31 6.13 18.90 4.21
CA PHE A 31 6.15 17.58 3.57
C PHE A 31 4.89 16.78 3.91
N LEU A 32 4.44 16.84 5.16
CA LEU A 32 3.20 16.20 5.60
C LEU A 32 1.98 16.80 4.90
N SER A 33 1.98 18.12 4.69
CA SER A 33 0.92 18.82 3.96
C SER A 33 0.90 18.43 2.48
N ILE A 34 2.05 18.39 1.82
CA ILE A 34 2.22 17.96 0.42
C ILE A 34 1.76 16.51 0.26
N LEU A 35 2.14 15.63 1.19
CA LEU A 35 1.70 14.23 1.22
C LEU A 35 0.18 14.15 1.29
N GLY A 36 -0.45 14.93 2.17
CA GLY A 36 -1.91 14.98 2.32
C GLY A 36 -2.62 15.41 1.04
N VAL A 37 -2.20 16.53 0.44
CA VAL A 37 -2.76 17.03 -0.83
C VAL A 37 -2.56 16.03 -1.96
N SER A 38 -1.35 15.48 -2.09
CA SER A 38 -1.03 14.50 -3.14
C SER A 38 -1.84 13.21 -2.97
N SER A 39 -2.13 12.80 -1.73
CA SER A 39 -3.00 11.65 -1.46
C SER A 39 -4.42 11.88 -1.97
N ILE A 40 -4.98 13.07 -1.76
CA ILE A 40 -6.31 13.41 -2.27
C ILE A 40 -6.33 13.33 -3.80
N ILE A 41 -5.30 13.86 -4.47
CA ILE A 41 -5.16 13.77 -5.93
C ILE A 41 -5.09 12.32 -6.39
N GLY A 42 -4.28 11.49 -5.71
CA GLY A 42 -4.18 10.06 -5.99
C GLY A 42 -5.53 9.35 -5.87
N ARG A 43 -6.34 9.69 -4.85
CA ARG A 43 -7.69 9.13 -4.66
C ARG A 43 -8.65 9.54 -5.77
N LEU A 44 -8.60 10.79 -6.22
CA LEU A 44 -9.45 11.27 -7.33
C LEU A 44 -9.10 10.56 -8.63
N LEU A 45 -7.82 10.34 -8.91
CA LEU A 45 -7.41 9.58 -10.08
C LEU A 45 -7.84 8.13 -10.03
N THR A 46 -7.78 7.47 -8.87
CA THR A 46 -8.28 6.10 -8.77
C THR A 46 -9.79 6.00 -8.87
N ALA A 47 -10.53 6.98 -8.35
CA ALA A 47 -11.98 7.06 -8.56
C ALA A 47 -12.32 7.24 -10.06
N TRP A 48 -11.51 8.02 -10.78
CA TRP A 48 -11.65 8.14 -12.23
C TRP A 48 -11.26 6.85 -12.97
N LEU A 49 -10.14 6.22 -12.61
CA LEU A 49 -9.71 4.92 -13.16
C LEU A 49 -10.72 3.80 -12.91
N SER A 50 -11.39 3.77 -11.75
CA SER A 50 -12.41 2.76 -11.45
C SER A 50 -13.64 2.85 -12.36
N SER A 51 -13.82 3.96 -13.08
CA SER A 51 -14.86 4.08 -14.10
C SER A 51 -14.55 3.30 -15.38
N PHE A 52 -13.29 2.91 -15.59
CA PHE A 52 -12.88 2.10 -16.73
C PHE A 52 -12.78 0.62 -16.33
N SER A 53 -13.74 -0.19 -16.77
CA SER A 53 -13.87 -1.62 -16.44
C SER A 53 -12.76 -2.52 -17.01
N PHE A 54 -11.77 -1.96 -17.71
CA PHE A 54 -10.81 -2.71 -18.50
C PHE A 54 -9.63 -3.28 -17.70
N ILE A 55 -9.39 -2.80 -16.47
CA ILE A 55 -8.21 -3.20 -15.69
C ILE A 55 -8.64 -3.75 -14.33
N PRO A 56 -8.21 -4.97 -13.95
CA PRO A 56 -8.54 -5.53 -12.63
C PRO A 56 -7.95 -4.65 -11.51
N PRO A 57 -8.76 -4.19 -10.54
CA PRO A 57 -8.31 -3.32 -9.45
C PRO A 57 -7.15 -3.93 -8.65
N LEU A 58 -7.15 -5.26 -8.49
CA LEU A 58 -6.08 -5.97 -7.80
C LEU A 58 -4.70 -5.81 -8.48
N LEU A 59 -4.65 -5.79 -9.83
CA LEU A 59 -3.39 -5.65 -10.55
C LEU A 59 -2.81 -4.24 -10.35
N ILE A 60 -3.66 -3.21 -10.47
CA ILE A 60 -3.27 -1.82 -10.23
C ILE A 60 -2.78 -1.66 -8.78
N GLN A 61 -3.44 -2.30 -7.82
CA GLN A 61 -3.05 -2.27 -6.42
C GLN A 61 -1.64 -2.85 -6.21
N SER A 62 -1.36 -4.01 -6.79
CA SER A 62 -0.05 -4.67 -6.67
C SER A 62 1.08 -3.84 -7.29
N ILE A 63 0.85 -3.30 -8.49
CA ILE A 63 1.82 -2.42 -9.17
C ILE A 63 2.08 -1.17 -8.34
N THR A 64 1.02 -0.51 -7.86
CA THR A 64 1.12 0.69 -7.02
C THR A 64 1.90 0.40 -5.74
N GLN A 65 1.64 -0.72 -5.07
CA GLN A 65 2.33 -1.10 -3.85
C GLN A 65 3.81 -1.42 -4.10
N PHE A 66 4.14 -2.03 -5.24
CA PHE A 66 5.52 -2.26 -5.65
C PHE A 66 6.27 -0.94 -5.91
N LEU A 67 5.67 -0.03 -6.69
CA LEU A 67 6.24 1.30 -6.95
C LEU A 67 6.45 2.07 -5.65
N LEU A 68 5.51 1.99 -4.71
CA LEU A 68 5.61 2.63 -3.42
C LEU A 68 6.80 2.08 -2.61
N GLY A 69 6.97 0.75 -2.56
CA GLY A 69 8.11 0.13 -1.87
C GLY A 69 9.45 0.53 -2.49
N LEU A 70 9.52 0.58 -3.82
CA LEU A 70 10.70 1.06 -4.53
C LEU A 70 11.00 2.53 -4.21
N LEU A 71 9.98 3.39 -4.20
CA LEU A 71 10.13 4.81 -3.85
C LEU A 71 10.65 5.00 -2.42
N VAL A 72 10.16 4.22 -1.45
CA VAL A 72 10.62 4.26 -0.06
C VAL A 72 12.07 3.80 0.06
N CYS A 73 12.49 2.79 -0.70
CA CYS A 73 13.91 2.39 -0.80
C CYS A 73 14.79 3.50 -1.39
N LEU A 74 14.28 4.30 -2.32
CA LEU A 74 15.01 5.40 -2.96
C LEU A 74 14.98 6.71 -2.15
N MET A 75 14.02 6.90 -1.24
CA MET A 75 13.95 8.09 -0.38
C MET A 75 15.27 8.48 0.31
N PRO A 76 16.06 7.56 0.92
CA PRO A 76 17.32 7.92 1.58
C PRO A 76 18.43 8.39 0.62
N VAL A 77 18.25 8.26 -0.70
CA VAL A 77 19.20 8.75 -1.72
C VAL A 77 18.98 10.25 -1.99
N PHE A 78 17.76 10.75 -1.79
CA PHE A 78 17.43 12.15 -2.03
C PHE A 78 17.78 13.01 -0.82
N THR A 79 18.90 13.71 -0.89
CA THR A 79 19.43 14.57 0.19
C THR A 79 19.03 16.04 0.05
N THR A 80 18.41 16.43 -1.07
CA THR A 80 18.01 17.81 -1.36
C THR A 80 16.56 18.06 -0.94
N TYR A 81 16.24 19.29 -0.50
CA TYR A 81 14.88 19.67 -0.12
C TYR A 81 13.84 19.36 -1.22
N ILE A 82 14.18 19.67 -2.48
CA ILE A 82 13.31 19.40 -3.64
C ILE A 82 13.17 17.88 -3.88
N GLY A 83 14.25 17.11 -3.74
CA GLY A 83 14.22 15.65 -3.88
C GLY A 83 13.37 14.97 -2.81
N MET A 84 13.43 15.47 -1.56
CA MET A 84 12.56 15.01 -0.48
C MET A 84 11.10 15.40 -0.73
N ALA A 85 10.83 16.66 -1.06
CA ALA A 85 9.47 17.15 -1.31
C ALA A 85 8.76 16.38 -2.42
N THR A 86 9.46 16.14 -3.53
CA THR A 86 8.95 15.36 -4.66
C THR A 86 8.72 13.90 -4.28
N SER A 87 9.65 13.29 -3.53
CA SER A 87 9.49 11.91 -3.02
C SER A 87 8.28 11.78 -2.09
N PHE A 88 8.04 12.75 -1.19
CA PHE A 88 6.84 12.78 -0.33
C PHE A 88 5.54 13.01 -1.13
N ALA A 89 5.58 13.80 -2.19
CA ALA A 89 4.44 13.99 -3.09
C ALA A 89 4.08 12.67 -3.80
N PHE A 90 5.06 11.99 -4.41
CA PHE A 90 4.86 10.69 -5.04
C PHE A 90 4.41 9.63 -4.04
N TYR A 91 4.98 9.63 -2.84
CA TYR A 91 4.57 8.72 -1.77
C TYR A 91 3.11 8.94 -1.37
N GLY A 92 2.71 10.19 -1.14
CA GLY A 92 1.32 10.55 -0.83
C GLY A 92 0.36 10.14 -1.93
N PHE A 93 0.73 10.40 -3.18
CA PHE A 93 -0.03 10.03 -4.36
C PHE A 93 -0.27 8.51 -4.47
N LEU A 94 0.79 7.71 -4.43
CA LEU A 94 0.72 6.25 -4.51
C LEU A 94 -0.02 5.66 -3.31
N SER A 95 0.18 6.22 -2.10
CA SER A 95 -0.55 5.82 -0.90
C SER A 95 -2.06 6.10 -1.02
N GLY A 96 -2.44 7.22 -1.62
CA GLY A 96 -3.84 7.56 -1.92
C GLY A 96 -4.49 6.54 -2.85
N ILE A 97 -3.80 6.19 -3.94
CA ILE A 97 -4.23 5.15 -4.89
C ILE A 97 -4.43 3.81 -4.18
N PHE A 98 -3.44 3.38 -3.41
CA PHE A 98 -3.48 2.11 -2.67
C PHE A 98 -4.66 2.04 -1.69
N SER A 99 -4.91 3.12 -0.94
CA SER A 99 -5.98 3.17 0.06
C SER A 99 -7.35 3.05 -0.60
N THR A 100 -7.61 3.77 -1.69
CA THR A 100 -8.88 3.70 -2.42
C THR A 100 -9.12 2.31 -2.99
N LEU A 101 -8.10 1.72 -3.65
CA LEU A 101 -8.24 0.39 -4.24
C LEU A 101 -8.47 -0.69 -3.19
N SER A 102 -7.86 -0.57 -2.01
CA SER A 102 -8.07 -1.51 -0.91
C SER A 102 -9.55 -1.60 -0.52
N THR A 103 -10.23 -0.45 -0.46
CA THR A 103 -11.66 -0.39 -0.13
C THR A 103 -12.53 -0.95 -1.26
N ILE A 104 -12.20 -0.66 -2.53
CA ILE A 104 -12.94 -1.19 -3.69
C ILE A 104 -12.84 -2.72 -3.74
N ILE A 105 -11.62 -3.27 -3.61
CA ILE A 105 -11.41 -4.73 -3.64
C ILE A 105 -12.13 -5.40 -2.47
N LEU A 106 -12.10 -4.78 -1.29
CA LEU A 106 -12.77 -5.33 -0.11
C LEU A 106 -14.29 -5.32 -0.26
N TYR A 107 -14.85 -4.24 -0.84
CA TYR A 107 -16.25 -4.13 -1.20
C TYR A 107 -16.67 -5.26 -2.15
N ASP A 108 -15.87 -5.53 -3.18
CA ASP A 108 -16.13 -6.61 -4.13
C ASP A 108 -16.04 -8.01 -3.49
N LEU A 109 -15.26 -8.17 -2.42
CA LEU A 109 -15.04 -9.46 -1.76
C LEU A 109 -16.11 -9.81 -0.71
N VAL A 110 -16.50 -8.81 0.09
CA VAL A 110 -17.32 -8.99 1.30
C VAL A 110 -18.77 -8.55 1.09
N GLY A 111 -19.03 -7.71 0.08
CA GLY A 111 -20.34 -7.11 -0.16
C GLY A 111 -20.62 -5.90 0.76
N MET A 112 -21.65 -5.13 0.42
CA MET A 112 -22.03 -3.89 1.13
C MET A 112 -22.27 -4.12 2.63
N ASP A 113 -22.92 -5.23 2.97
CA ASP A 113 -23.49 -5.46 4.30
C ASP A 113 -22.40 -5.64 5.37
N GLU A 114 -21.27 -6.23 5.01
CA GLU A 114 -20.17 -6.55 5.93
C GLU A 114 -18.92 -5.69 5.67
N LEU A 115 -18.97 -4.73 4.73
CA LEU A 115 -17.84 -3.85 4.39
C LEU A 115 -17.33 -3.09 5.62
N THR A 116 -18.23 -2.49 6.40
CA THR A 116 -17.87 -1.68 7.56
C THR A 116 -17.16 -2.52 8.63
N THR A 117 -17.67 -3.74 8.88
CA THR A 117 -17.07 -4.71 9.80
C THR A 117 -15.68 -5.11 9.35
N ALA A 118 -15.53 -5.45 8.05
CA ALA A 118 -14.25 -5.87 7.48
C ALA A 118 -13.21 -4.73 7.47
N VAL A 119 -13.61 -3.51 7.09
CA VAL A 119 -12.74 -2.32 7.16
C VAL A 119 -12.31 -2.05 8.61
N GLY A 120 -13.23 -2.19 9.57
CA GLY A 120 -12.94 -2.06 11.00
C GLY A 120 -11.87 -3.05 11.47
N LEU A 121 -12.05 -4.34 11.18
CA LEU A 121 -11.10 -5.41 11.51
C LEU A 121 -9.72 -5.19 10.87
N ILE A 122 -9.68 -4.79 9.60
CA ILE A 122 -8.42 -4.46 8.91
C ILE A 122 -7.74 -3.26 9.58
N THR A 123 -8.50 -2.23 9.94
CA THR A 123 -7.97 -1.03 10.60
C THR A 123 -7.41 -1.36 11.99
N LEU A 124 -8.09 -2.20 12.76
CA LEU A 124 -7.57 -2.71 14.05
C LEU A 124 -6.25 -3.47 13.84
N SER A 125 -6.17 -4.35 12.84
CA SER A 125 -4.94 -5.08 12.52
C SER A 125 -3.78 -4.14 12.13
N ARG A 126 -4.08 -3.05 11.42
CA ARG A 126 -3.11 -2.00 11.08
C ARG A 126 -2.65 -1.25 12.32
N GLY A 127 -3.56 -0.93 13.23
CA GLY A 127 -3.23 -0.26 14.51
C GLY A 127 -2.28 -1.10 15.37
N ILE A 128 -2.53 -2.40 15.51
CA ILE A 128 -1.61 -3.31 16.22
C ILE A 128 -0.24 -3.33 15.52
N SER A 129 -0.24 -3.41 14.18
CA SER A 129 1.00 -3.40 13.39
C SER A 129 1.79 -2.09 13.55
N SER A 130 1.13 -0.94 13.64
CA SER A 130 1.81 0.36 13.83
C SER A 130 2.41 0.49 15.23
N VAL A 131 1.70 -0.01 16.25
CA VAL A 131 2.22 -0.03 17.63
C VAL A 131 3.44 -0.95 17.74
N LEU A 132 3.45 -2.08 17.04
CA LEU A 132 4.62 -2.98 16.99
C LEU A 132 5.75 -2.45 16.08
N GLY A 133 5.41 -1.71 15.03
CA GLY A 133 6.39 -1.15 14.08
C GLY A 133 7.24 -0.03 14.67
N ALA A 134 6.66 0.84 15.52
CA ALA A 134 7.38 1.92 16.18
C ALA A 134 8.58 1.47 17.04
N PRO A 135 8.44 0.49 17.97
CA PRO A 135 9.57 0.00 18.77
C PRO A 135 10.60 -0.76 17.91
N LEU A 136 10.15 -1.50 16.89
CA LEU A 136 11.07 -2.16 15.96
C LEU A 136 11.94 -1.15 15.21
N ALA A 137 11.34 -0.04 14.77
CA ALA A 137 12.05 1.05 14.10
C ALA A 137 12.97 1.81 15.06
N ALA A 138 12.55 2.02 16.31
CA ALA A 138 13.36 2.64 17.34
C ALA A 138 14.62 1.82 17.65
N VAL A 139 14.48 0.50 17.84
CA VAL A 139 15.62 -0.41 18.06
C VAL A 139 16.56 -0.43 16.85
N LEU A 140 16.02 -0.45 15.63
CA LEU A 140 16.85 -0.39 14.41
C LEU A 140 17.61 0.92 14.31
N PHE A 141 16.99 2.04 14.68
CA PHE A 141 17.62 3.35 14.70
C PHE A 141 18.75 3.43 15.74
N GLU A 142 18.48 2.97 16.96
CA GLU A 142 19.47 2.92 18.05
C GLU A 142 20.66 2.01 17.71
N ALA A 143 20.42 0.87 17.06
CA ALA A 143 21.48 -0.08 16.69
C ALA A 143 22.38 0.42 15.54
N THR A 144 21.86 1.24 14.62
CA THR A 144 22.61 1.66 13.42
C THR A 144 23.09 3.10 13.44
N ASN A 145 22.57 3.96 14.32
CA ASN A 145 22.89 5.39 14.36
C ASN A 145 22.79 6.08 12.97
N SER A 146 21.96 5.54 12.08
CA SER A 146 21.85 6.00 10.69
C SER A 146 20.43 5.80 10.16
N PHE A 147 19.84 6.88 9.63
CA PHE A 147 18.48 6.86 9.08
C PHE A 147 18.34 6.04 7.79
N LYS A 148 19.45 5.68 7.11
CA LYS A 148 19.39 4.93 5.84
C LYS A 148 18.86 3.50 6.01
N VAL A 149 19.28 2.83 7.09
CA VAL A 149 18.91 1.43 7.35
C VAL A 149 17.41 1.23 7.62
N PRO A 150 16.76 2.04 8.49
CA PRO A 150 15.32 1.90 8.72
C PRO A 150 14.50 2.23 7.47
N TYR A 151 14.93 3.15 6.60
CA TYR A 151 14.26 3.42 5.33
C TYR A 151 14.36 2.26 4.34
N ILE A 152 15.54 1.63 4.21
CA ILE A 152 15.72 0.45 3.35
C ILE A 152 14.93 -0.73 3.91
N ALA A 153 14.96 -0.96 5.22
CA ALA A 153 14.17 -2.01 5.87
C ALA A 153 12.67 -1.78 5.67
N ALA A 154 12.20 -0.54 5.81
CA ALA A 154 10.81 -0.16 5.53
C ALA A 154 10.41 -0.48 4.07
N GLY A 155 11.22 -0.06 3.10
CA GLY A 155 10.96 -0.33 1.69
C GLY A 155 10.94 -1.83 1.37
N LEU A 156 11.87 -2.61 1.93
CA LEU A 156 11.89 -4.07 1.80
C LEU A 156 10.63 -4.73 2.37
N THR A 157 10.13 -4.29 3.53
CA THR A 157 8.88 -4.83 4.10
C THR A 157 7.66 -4.53 3.22
N ILE A 158 7.64 -3.37 2.56
CA ILE A 158 6.58 -3.00 1.61
C ILE A 158 6.67 -3.86 0.34
N ILE A 159 7.88 -4.07 -0.19
CA ILE A 159 8.12 -4.95 -1.35
C ILE A 159 7.72 -6.39 -1.03
N MET A 160 8.09 -6.90 0.16
CA MET A 160 7.65 -8.22 0.62
C MET A 160 6.13 -8.31 0.71
N SER A 161 5.47 -7.26 1.20
CA SER A 161 4.00 -7.18 1.21
C SER A 161 3.41 -7.16 -0.21
N ALA A 162 4.08 -6.53 -1.18
CA ALA A 162 3.66 -6.53 -2.59
C ALA A 162 3.78 -7.93 -3.21
N LEU A 163 4.86 -8.66 -2.91
CA LEU A 163 5.00 -10.06 -3.31
C LEU A 163 3.89 -10.95 -2.72
N LEU A 164 3.56 -10.78 -1.44
CA LEU A 164 2.47 -11.51 -0.80
C LEU A 164 1.11 -11.20 -1.44
N PHE A 165 0.86 -9.94 -1.78
CA PHE A 165 -0.34 -9.54 -2.52
C PHE A 165 -0.40 -10.19 -3.91
N LEU A 166 0.72 -10.24 -4.61
CA LEU A 166 0.85 -10.93 -5.89
C LEU A 166 0.57 -12.44 -5.75
N LEU A 167 1.03 -13.06 -4.66
CA LEU A 167 0.81 -14.48 -4.37
C LEU A 167 -0.67 -14.78 -4.11
N ILE A 168 -1.35 -13.92 -3.35
CA ILE A 168 -2.80 -13.99 -3.09
C ILE A 168 -3.60 -13.77 -4.38
N LEU A 169 -3.14 -12.87 -5.24
CA LEU A 169 -3.69 -12.65 -6.58
C LEU A 169 -3.61 -13.91 -7.44
N CYS A 170 -2.43 -14.55 -7.48
CA CYS A 170 -2.26 -15.82 -8.19
C CYS A 170 -3.18 -16.90 -7.61
N TYR A 171 -3.35 -16.96 -6.29
CA TYR A 171 -4.25 -17.92 -5.66
C TYR A 171 -5.72 -17.67 -6.01
N ASP A 172 -6.21 -16.43 -5.89
CA ASP A 172 -7.60 -16.07 -6.22
C ASP A 172 -7.89 -16.27 -7.72
N TRP A 173 -6.93 -15.96 -8.59
CA TRP A 173 -7.05 -16.18 -10.03
C TRP A 173 -7.12 -17.67 -10.36
N ILE A 174 -6.28 -18.51 -9.73
CA ILE A 174 -6.32 -19.97 -9.86
C ILE A 174 -7.67 -20.52 -9.37
N VAL A 175 -8.13 -20.12 -8.20
CA VAL A 175 -9.41 -20.58 -7.63
C VAL A 175 -10.59 -20.18 -8.51
N ARG A 176 -10.61 -18.96 -9.05
CA ARG A 176 -11.65 -18.51 -10.00
C ARG A 176 -11.62 -19.31 -11.31
N ILE A 177 -10.44 -19.66 -11.82
CA ILE A 177 -10.31 -20.53 -12.99
C ILE A 177 -10.88 -21.91 -12.68
N PHE A 178 -10.49 -22.53 -11.56
CA PHE A 178 -11.02 -23.82 -11.15
C PHE A 178 -12.55 -23.78 -10.92
N ALA A 179 -13.07 -22.68 -10.36
CA ALA A 179 -14.51 -22.47 -10.22
C ALA A 179 -15.21 -22.33 -11.59
N SER A 180 -14.59 -21.64 -12.55
CA SER A 180 -15.13 -21.50 -13.91
C SER A 180 -15.11 -22.82 -14.70
N VAL A 181 -14.05 -23.61 -14.57
CA VAL A 181 -13.95 -24.96 -15.14
C VAL A 181 -15.00 -25.88 -14.53
N LYS A 182 -15.16 -25.87 -13.19
CA LYS A 182 -16.17 -26.67 -12.50
C LYS A 182 -17.61 -26.26 -12.85
N LYS A 183 -17.85 -24.99 -13.18
CA LYS A 183 -19.14 -24.49 -13.66
C LYS A 183 -19.40 -24.87 -15.13
N SER A 184 -18.36 -24.87 -15.95
CA SER A 184 -18.43 -25.34 -17.35
C SER A 184 -18.70 -26.84 -17.46
N ASP A 185 -18.08 -27.66 -16.61
CA ASP A 185 -18.36 -29.10 -16.56
C ASP A 185 -19.79 -29.40 -16.11
N ARG A 186 -20.32 -28.64 -15.13
CA ARG A 186 -21.68 -28.85 -14.64
C ARG A 186 -22.74 -28.53 -15.70
N ASN A 187 -22.55 -27.47 -16.48
CA ASN A 187 -23.43 -27.11 -17.58
C ASN A 187 -23.37 -28.12 -18.74
N ASN A 188 -22.19 -28.66 -19.07
CA ASN A 188 -22.07 -29.69 -20.11
C ASN A 188 -22.75 -31.01 -19.72
N VAL A 189 -22.70 -31.36 -18.44
CA VAL A 189 -23.39 -32.55 -17.91
C VAL A 189 -24.90 -32.36 -17.97
N GLU A 190 -25.45 -31.21 -17.57
CA GLU A 190 -26.90 -30.96 -17.69
C GLU A 190 -27.39 -31.04 -19.13
N ILE A 191 -26.68 -30.47 -20.11
CA ILE A 191 -27.09 -30.50 -21.53
C ILE A 191 -27.13 -31.93 -22.10
N SER A 192 -26.29 -32.84 -21.60
CA SER A 192 -26.23 -34.24 -22.07
C SER A 192 -27.32 -35.14 -21.48
N ILE A 193 -28.03 -34.71 -20.42
CA ILE A 193 -29.08 -35.49 -19.76
C ILE A 193 -30.47 -35.16 -20.35
N VAL A 194 -30.61 -34.02 -21.04
CA VAL A 194 -31.88 -33.56 -21.66
C VAL A 194 -31.96 -33.85 -23.17
N SER A 195 -30.95 -34.52 -23.75
CA SER A 195 -30.89 -34.97 -25.14
C SER A 195 -31.11 -36.47 -25.27
#